data_AF-A0A430HSH6-F1
#
_entry.id   AF-A0A430HSH6-F1
#
_cell.length_a   1.000
_cell.length_b   1.000
_cell.length_c   1.000
_cell.angle_alpha   90.00
_cell.angle_beta   90.00
_cell.angle_gamma   90.00
#
_symmetry.space_group_name_H-M   'P 1'
#
loop_
_entity.id
_entity.type
_entity.pdbx_description
1 polymer ?
#
loop_
_entity_poly.entity_id
_entity_poly.type
_entity_poly.pdbx_seq_one_letter_code
_entity_poly.pdbx_strand_id
1 'polypeptide(L)'
;MRKKNCLSSWTELSAKHVGIVQSLLATCRLHDINPYDNFVDVLQRVDQHPASLVHQLTPRIWKGMFADNPLQSDLHDIGGLRTRAAT
;
A
#
# COMPACT_ATOMS: atom_id res chain seq x y z
N MET A 1 15.32 2.09 23.70
CA MET A 1 15.51 2.98 22.52
C MET A 1 14.13 3.30 21.95
N ARG A 2 13.62 4.50 22.21
CA ARG A 2 12.23 4.95 21.95
C ARG A 2 11.97 5.02 20.44
N LYS A 3 10.91 4.37 19.93
CA LYS A 3 10.39 4.56 18.56
C LYS A 3 10.09 6.05 18.41
N LYS A 4 10.98 6.77 17.72
CA LYS A 4 10.88 8.21 17.51
C LYS A 4 9.74 8.48 16.53
N ASN A 5 8.55 8.61 17.09
CA ASN A 5 7.55 9.62 16.76
C ASN A 5 7.40 9.93 15.26
N CYS A 6 6.75 9.03 14.50
CA CYS A 6 6.09 9.38 13.22
C CYS A 6 4.84 10.24 13.47
N LEU A 7 4.91 11.25 14.34
CA LEU A 7 3.80 12.11 14.76
C LEU A 7 4.14 13.60 14.62
N SER A 8 5.19 13.95 13.87
CA SER A 8 5.64 15.34 13.68
C SER A 8 5.68 15.76 12.21
N SER A 9 4.56 15.56 11.50
CA SER A 9 4.24 16.23 10.23
C SER A 9 2.70 16.30 10.03
N TRP A 10 1.89 16.63 11.04
CA TRP A 10 1.56 17.99 11.56
C TRP A 10 0.88 18.97 10.59
N THR A 11 -0.01 18.46 9.73
CA THR A 11 -1.22 19.16 9.28
C THR A 11 -2.44 18.27 9.58
N GLU A 12 -3.61 18.86 9.83
CA GLU A 12 -4.88 18.13 10.03
C GLU A 12 -5.15 17.10 8.91
N LEU A 13 -4.68 17.40 7.69
CA LEU A 13 -4.73 16.52 6.53
C LEU A 13 -3.96 15.21 6.72
N SER A 14 -2.77 15.24 7.33
CA SER A 14 -1.96 14.04 7.56
C SER A 14 -2.61 13.10 8.58
N ALA A 15 -3.23 13.64 9.64
CA ALA A 15 -3.94 12.84 10.63
C ALA A 15 -5.17 12.13 10.02
N LYS A 16 -5.90 12.82 9.13
CA LYS A 16 -7.03 12.26 8.37
C LYS A 16 -6.58 11.15 7.43
N HIS A 17 -5.54 11.38 6.62
CA HIS A 17 -5.02 10.37 5.70
C HIS A 17 -4.43 9.16 6.43
N VAL A 18 -3.66 9.37 7.50
CA VAL A 18 -3.16 8.27 8.33
C VAL A 18 -4.31 7.50 8.97
N GLY A 19 -5.36 8.17 9.45
CA GLY A 19 -6.57 7.51 9.96
C GLY A 19 -7.25 6.63 8.91
N ILE A 20 -7.42 7.14 7.68
CA ILE A 20 -8.00 6.39 6.56
C ILE A 20 -7.15 5.16 6.23
N VAL A 21 -5.82 5.32 6.15
CA VAL A 21 -4.90 4.20 5.87
C VAL A 21 -4.93 3.18 7.01
N GLN A 22 -4.97 3.60 8.28
CA GLN A 22 -5.09 2.66 9.40
C GLN A 22 -6.41 1.88 9.38
N SER A 23 -7.53 2.53 9.06
CA SER A 23 -8.82 1.87 8.85
C SER A 23 -8.78 0.90 7.66
N LEU A 24 -8.10 1.26 6.57
CA LEU A 24 -7.89 0.39 5.41
C LEU A 24 -7.05 -0.85 5.80
N LEU A 25 -5.95 -0.66 6.50
CA LEU A 25 -5.11 -1.76 6.99
C LEU A 25 -5.88 -2.70 7.93
N ALA A 26 -6.77 -2.16 8.77
CA ALA A 26 -7.64 -2.97 9.63
C ALA A 26 -8.64 -3.80 8.81
N THR A 27 -9.20 -3.24 7.73
CA THR A 27 -10.11 -3.99 6.84
C THR A 27 -9.38 -5.04 6.01
N CYS A 28 -8.12 -4.81 5.61
CA CYS A 28 -7.29 -5.83 4.97
C CYS A 28 -7.10 -7.07 5.87
N ARG A 29 -6.88 -6.88 7.18
CA ARG A 29 -6.78 -7.99 8.15
C ARG A 29 -8.07 -8.80 8.25
N LEU A 30 -9.23 -8.15 8.18
CA LEU A 30 -10.53 -8.83 8.25
C LEU A 30 -10.78 -9.72 7.02
N HIS A 31 -10.26 -9.34 5.87
CA HIS A 31 -10.46 -10.05 4.61
C HIS A 31 -9.34 -11.04 4.25
N ASP A 32 -8.38 -11.26 5.17
CA ASP A 32 -7.21 -12.12 4.96
C ASP A 32 -6.47 -11.72 3.67
N ILE A 33 -6.11 -10.44 3.58
CA ILE A 33 -5.37 -9.85 2.47
C ILE A 33 -4.07 -9.30 3.04
N ASN A 34 -2.94 -9.57 2.38
CA ASN A 34 -1.68 -8.97 2.75
C ASN A 34 -1.77 -7.44 2.57
N PRO A 35 -1.70 -6.66 3.65
CA PRO A 35 -1.86 -5.22 3.57
C PRO A 35 -0.75 -4.55 2.74
N TYR A 36 0.44 -5.14 2.67
CA TYR A 36 1.54 -4.60 1.89
C TYR A 36 1.23 -4.69 0.39
N ASP A 37 0.81 -5.86 -0.09
CA ASP A 37 0.54 -6.09 -1.51
C ASP A 37 -0.64 -5.24 -2.01
N ASN A 38 -1.73 -5.19 -1.23
CA ASN A 38 -2.87 -4.33 -1.55
C ASN A 38 -2.49 -2.84 -1.52
N PHE A 39 -1.74 -2.38 -0.52
CA PHE A 39 -1.42 -0.97 -0.40
C PHE A 39 -0.47 -0.49 -1.50
N VAL A 40 0.55 -1.28 -1.84
CA VAL A 40 1.48 -0.96 -2.93
C VAL A 40 0.75 -0.96 -4.27
N ASP A 41 -0.10 -1.95 -4.54
CA ASP A 41 -0.88 -1.99 -5.77
C ASP A 41 -1.83 -0.79 -5.87
N VAL A 42 -2.58 -0.48 -4.81
CA VAL A 42 -3.52 0.64 -4.78
C VAL A 42 -2.80 1.98 -5.00
N LEU A 43 -1.63 2.18 -4.37
CA LEU A 43 -0.83 3.40 -4.54
C LEU A 43 -0.25 3.54 -5.96
N GLN A 44 0.16 2.45 -6.60
CA GLN A 44 0.63 2.49 -7.98
C GLN A 44 -0.53 2.64 -8.98
N ARG A 45 -1.68 2.04 -8.67
CA ARG A 45 -2.84 2.01 -9.55
C ARG A 45 -3.65 3.30 -9.49
N VAL A 46 -3.69 4.02 -8.36
CA VAL A 46 -4.49 5.25 -8.20
C VAL A 46 -4.10 6.35 -9.20
N ASP A 47 -2.85 6.37 -9.69
CA ASP A 47 -2.37 7.31 -10.70
C ASP A 47 -2.98 7.04 -12.09
N GLN A 48 -3.22 5.76 -12.42
CA GLN A 48 -3.74 5.34 -13.73
C GLN A 48 -5.23 4.99 -13.70
N HIS A 49 -5.84 4.92 -12.52
CA HIS A 49 -7.21 4.46 -12.34
C HIS A 49 -8.20 5.64 -12.36
N PRO A 50 -9.30 5.55 -13.11
CA PRO A 50 -10.31 6.62 -13.11
C PRO A 50 -10.95 6.77 -11.73
N ALA A 51 -11.13 8.01 -11.28
CA ALA A 51 -11.66 8.36 -9.96
C ALA A 51 -13.08 7.80 -9.71
N SER A 52 -13.87 7.59 -10.77
CA SER A 52 -15.20 6.98 -10.70
C SER A 52 -15.18 5.51 -10.25
N LEU A 53 -14.06 4.82 -10.42
CA LEU A 53 -13.93 3.40 -10.15
C LEU A 53 -13.09 3.10 -8.90
N VAL A 54 -12.77 4.09 -8.06
CA VAL A 54 -11.97 3.91 -6.82
C VAL A 54 -12.55 2.85 -5.88
N HIS A 55 -13.86 2.57 -5.94
CA HIS A 55 -14.48 1.49 -5.19
C HIS A 55 -13.88 0.10 -5.50
N GLN A 56 -13.34 -0.12 -6.71
CA GLN A 56 -12.68 -1.37 -7.11
C GLN A 56 -11.36 -1.61 -6.37
N LEU A 57 -10.75 -0.54 -5.87
CA LEU A 57 -9.51 -0.58 -5.08
C LEU A 57 -9.76 -0.93 -3.60
N THR A 58 -11.03 -1.01 -3.17
CA THR A 58 -11.34 -1.44 -1.79
C THR A 58 -10.92 -2.90 -1.59
N PRO A 59 -10.37 -3.29 -0.41
CA PRO A 59 -9.73 -4.59 -0.22
C PRO A 59 -10.63 -5.77 -0.63
N ARG A 60 -11.93 -5.66 -0.34
CA ARG A 60 -12.93 -6.68 -0.70
C ARG A 60 -13.03 -6.92 -2.21
N ILE A 61 -13.10 -5.86 -3.02
CA ILE A 61 -13.24 -5.96 -4.48
C ILE A 61 -11.87 -6.21 -5.12
N TRP A 62 -10.85 -5.52 -4.63
CA TRP A 62 -9.47 -5.67 -5.06
C TRP A 62 -9.01 -7.13 -5.03
N LYS A 63 -9.37 -7.87 -3.97
CA LYS A 63 -9.05 -9.29 -3.84
C LYS A 63 -9.54 -10.13 -5.03
N GLY A 64 -10.70 -9.81 -5.60
CA GLY A 64 -11.25 -10.56 -6.73
C GLY A 64 -10.75 -10.10 -8.10
N MET A 65 -10.20 -8.88 -8.20
CA MET A 65 -9.86 -8.27 -9.50
C MET A 65 -8.35 -8.19 -9.74
N PHE A 66 -7.55 -8.00 -8.68
CA PHE A 66 -6.14 -7.65 -8.80
C PHE A 66 -5.21 -8.51 -7.94
N ALA A 67 -5.73 -9.33 -7.01
CA ALA A 67 -4.88 -10.17 -6.15
C ALA A 67 -4.02 -11.18 -6.91
N ASP A 68 -4.48 -11.64 -8.08
CA ASP A 68 -3.72 -12.59 -8.91
C ASP A 68 -2.56 -11.93 -9.67
N ASN A 69 -2.62 -10.61 -9.88
CA ASN A 69 -1.57 -9.85 -10.57
C ASN A 69 -1.42 -8.42 -9.99
N PRO A 70 -0.89 -8.30 -8.76
CA PRO A 70 -0.68 -7.02 -8.12
C PRO A 70 0.49 -6.28 -8.77
N LEU A 71 0.34 -4.97 -8.96
CA LEU A 71 1.42 -4.05 -9.24
C LEU A 71 2.34 -3.98 -8.02
N GLN A 72 3.63 -4.17 -8.26
CA GLN A 72 4.65 -4.20 -7.21
C GLN A 72 5.56 -2.99 -7.34
N SER A 73 6.11 -2.56 -6.20
CA SER A 73 7.09 -1.47 -6.17
C SER A 73 8.36 -1.85 -6.95
N ASP A 74 8.93 -0.91 -7.72
CA ASP A 74 10.21 -1.07 -8.44
C ASP A 74 11.38 -1.43 -7.49
N LEU A 75 11.21 -1.21 -6.19
CA LEU A 75 12.18 -1.57 -5.15
C LEU A 75 12.23 -3.07 -4.85
N HIS A 76 11.28 -3.87 -5.34
CA HIS A 76 11.24 -5.32 -5.12
C HIS A 76 12.49 -6.02 -5.70
N ASP A 77 13.02 -5.50 -6.81
CA ASP A 77 14.15 -6.11 -7.55
C ASP A 77 15.54 -5.55 -7.15
N ILE A 78 15.58 -4.44 -6.39
CA ILE A 78 16.84 -3.81 -5.96
C ILE A 78 17.61 -4.71 -4.96
N GLY A 79 16.91 -5.64 -4.30
CA GLY A 79 17.55 -6.67 -3.49
C GLY A 79 18.44 -7.63 -4.31
N GLY A 80 18.11 -7.88 -5.58
CA GLY A 80 18.85 -8.78 -6.47
C GLY A 80 20.05 -8.14 -7.17
N LEU A 81 20.04 -6.81 -7.35
CA LEU A 81 21.16 -6.11 -7.98
C LEU A 81 22.37 -5.96 -7.04
N ARG A 82 22.15 -5.95 -5.72
CA ARG A 82 23.23 -5.80 -4.72
C ARG A 82 24.07 -7.06 -4.53
N THR A 83 23.57 -8.23 -4.88
CA THR A 83 24.30 -9.51 -4.79
C THR A 83 25.16 -9.81 -6.02
N ARG A 84 24.94 -9.11 -7.15
CA ARG A 84 25.70 -9.30 -8.39
C ARG A 84 26.92 -8.38 -8.54
N ALA A 85 27.00 -7.31 -7.74
CA ALA A 85 28.13 -6.38 -7.75
C ALA A 85 29.27 -6.77 -6.78
N ALA A 86 29.20 -7.98 -6.18
CA ALA A 86 30.18 -8.49 -5.21
C ALA A 86 30.95 -9.72 -5.73
N THR A 87 31.16 -9.83 -7.04
CA THR A 87 32.04 -10.83 -7.68
C THR A 87 32.95 -10.13 -8.67
#